data_AF-A0A7Y2U6P0-F1
#
_entry.id   AF-A0A7Y2U6P0-F1
#
_cell.length_a   1.000
_cell.length_b   1.000
_cell.length_c   1.000
_cell.angle_alpha   90.00
_cell.angle_beta   90.00
_cell.angle_gamma   90.00
#
_symmetry.space_group_name_H-M   'P 1'
#
loop_
_entity.id
_entity.type
_entity.pdbx_description
1 polymer ?
#
loop_
_entity_poly.entity_id
_entity_poly.type
_entity_poly.pdbx_seq_one_letter_code
_entity_poly.pdbx_strand_id
1 'polypeptide(L)'
;MASSQEITHKAKSNLAFALSCLPRERKRDMVTFYAFCRVIDDLADDLDAPIEKRQDELTRWRQGIKNGFDAPDELQQEVMYLIPRYSIPKQPF
;
A
#
# COMPACT_ATOMS: atom_id res chain seq x y z
N MET A 1 4.04 12.62 -4.44
CA MET A 1 4.20 11.33 -3.73
C MET A 1 4.67 10.31 -4.75
N ALA A 2 5.37 9.26 -4.31
CA ALA A 2 6.06 8.31 -5.20
C ALA A 2 5.09 7.23 -5.73
N SER A 3 5.32 6.72 -6.94
CA SER A 3 4.51 5.63 -7.51
C SER A 3 4.79 4.29 -6.82
N SER A 4 3.87 3.32 -6.96
CA SER A 4 4.07 1.96 -6.40
C SER A 4 5.35 1.28 -6.89
N GLN A 5 5.76 1.55 -8.15
CA GLN A 5 7.01 1.03 -8.70
C GLN A 5 8.23 1.67 -8.02
N GLU A 6 8.18 2.98 -7.75
CA GLU A 6 9.26 3.69 -7.07
C GLU A 6 9.44 3.22 -5.62
N ILE A 7 8.34 2.99 -4.90
CA ILE A 7 8.33 2.47 -3.53
C ILE A 7 8.92 1.06 -3.51
N THR A 8 8.43 0.18 -4.39
CA THR A 8 8.90 -1.21 -4.49
C THR A 8 10.37 -1.30 -4.87
N HIS A 9 10.83 -0.46 -5.80
CA HIS A 9 12.24 -0.42 -6.20
C HIS A 9 13.15 0.07 -5.05
N LYS A 10 12.72 1.09 -4.30
CA LYS A 10 13.46 1.60 -3.13
C LYS A 10 13.51 0.60 -1.98
N ALA A 11 12.52 -0.27 -1.83
CA ALA A 11 12.45 -1.27 -0.77
C ALA A 11 13.51 -2.40 -0.87
N LYS A 12 14.29 -2.49 -1.97
CA LYS A 12 15.40 -3.46 -2.18
C LYS A 12 15.02 -4.91 -1.84
N SER A 13 13.80 -5.34 -2.17
CA SER A 13 13.26 -6.63 -1.75
C SER A 13 13.39 -7.72 -2.82
N ASN A 14 13.74 -8.94 -2.40
CA ASN A 14 13.70 -10.15 -3.22
C ASN A 14 12.28 -10.52 -3.69
N LEU A 15 11.25 -9.85 -3.15
CA LEU A 15 9.87 -10.08 -3.57
C LEU A 15 9.65 -9.71 -5.04
N ALA A 16 10.34 -8.70 -5.58
CA ALA A 16 10.25 -8.37 -7.01
C ALA A 16 10.65 -9.56 -7.92
N PHE A 17 11.58 -10.40 -7.44
CA PHE A 17 11.95 -11.65 -8.09
C PHE A 17 10.89 -12.74 -7.90
N ALA A 18 10.32 -12.89 -6.70
CA ALA A 18 9.23 -13.84 -6.45
C ALA A 18 7.97 -13.54 -7.29
N LEU A 19 7.69 -12.26 -7.58
CA LEU A 19 6.57 -11.84 -8.42
C LEU A 19 6.81 -12.03 -9.93
N SER A 20 8.03 -12.40 -10.34
CA SER A 20 8.37 -12.58 -11.76
C SER A 20 7.66 -13.76 -12.43
N CYS A 21 7.19 -14.74 -11.66
CA CYS A 21 6.45 -15.89 -12.16
C CYS A 21 4.97 -15.60 -12.46
N LEU A 22 4.47 -14.40 -12.14
CA LEU A 22 3.08 -14.01 -12.34
C LEU A 22 2.81 -13.47 -13.75
N PRO A 23 1.60 -13.67 -14.30
CA PRO A 23 1.15 -12.97 -15.50
C PRO A 23 1.29 -11.45 -15.35
N ARG A 24 1.60 -10.75 -16.44
CA ARG A 24 1.97 -9.32 -16.44
C ARG A 24 1.00 -8.43 -15.65
N GLU A 25 -0.31 -8.62 -15.81
CA GLU A 25 -1.31 -7.86 -15.05
C GLU A 25 -1.23 -8.13 -13.55
N ARG A 26 -1.24 -9.40 -13.14
CA ARG A 26 -1.16 -9.79 -11.73
C ARG A 26 0.16 -9.36 -11.10
N LYS A 27 1.25 -9.35 -11.86
CA LYS A 27 2.54 -8.83 -11.40
C LYS A 27 2.44 -7.34 -11.06
N ARG A 28 1.80 -6.52 -11.90
CA ARG A 28 1.57 -5.10 -11.62
C ARG A 28 0.72 -4.92 -10.37
N ASP A 29 -0.37 -5.66 -10.27
CA ASP A 29 -1.28 -5.58 -9.13
C ASP A 29 -0.57 -5.95 -7.80
N MET A 30 0.31 -6.94 -7.84
CA MET A 30 1.15 -7.31 -6.68
C MET A 30 2.21 -6.27 -6.31
N VAL A 31 2.74 -5.52 -7.29
CA VAL A 31 3.66 -4.41 -7.03
C VAL A 31 2.93 -3.31 -6.26
N THR A 32 1.71 -2.95 -6.65
CA THR A 32 0.87 -2.01 -5.90
C THR A 32 0.56 -2.52 -4.50
N PHE A 33 0.12 -3.79 -4.36
CA PHE A 33 -0.16 -4.38 -3.05
C PHE A 33 1.08 -4.35 -2.13
N TYR A 34 2.24 -4.69 -2.66
CA TYR A 34 3.48 -4.66 -1.90
C TYR A 34 3.90 -3.25 -1.50
N ALA A 35 3.77 -2.27 -2.41
CA ALA A 35 4.04 -0.86 -2.10
C ALA A 35 3.16 -0.35 -0.95
N PHE A 36 1.88 -0.74 -0.94
CA PHE A 36 0.98 -0.47 0.18
C PHE A 36 1.49 -1.05 1.50
N CYS A 37 1.81 -2.35 1.53
CA CYS A 37 2.35 -2.98 2.75
C CYS A 37 3.60 -2.23 3.26
N ARG A 38 4.52 -1.88 2.36
CA ARG A 38 5.74 -1.17 2.74
C ARG A 38 5.47 0.20 3.36
N VAL A 39 4.50 0.95 2.82
CA VAL A 39 4.10 2.26 3.37
C VAL A 39 3.48 2.11 4.76
N ILE A 40 2.62 1.10 4.97
CA ILE A 40 2.04 0.84 6.29
C ILE A 40 3.09 0.39 7.30
N ASP A 41 4.02 -0.49 6.90
CA ASP A 41 5.13 -0.93 7.76
C ASP A 41 6.03 0.26 8.12
N ASP A 42 6.40 1.11 7.15
CA ASP A 42 7.19 2.31 7.41
C ASP A 42 6.48 3.28 8.37
N LEU A 43 5.16 3.45 8.24
CA LEU A 43 4.36 4.26 9.17
C LEU A 43 4.32 3.67 10.58
N ALA A 44 4.26 2.35 10.71
CA ALA A 44 4.20 1.67 12.00
C ALA A 44 5.57 1.66 12.70
N ASP A 45 6.64 1.40 11.94
CA ASP A 45 8.00 1.18 12.42
C ASP A 45 8.82 2.47 12.59
N ASP A 46 8.31 3.64 12.17
CA ASP A 46 8.96 4.93 12.38
C ASP A 46 8.98 5.29 13.88
N LEU A 47 10.05 4.87 14.57
CA LEU A 47 10.27 5.13 15.99
C LEU A 47 10.64 6.59 16.28
N ASP A 48 11.06 7.35 15.26
CA ASP A 48 11.40 8.76 15.38
C ASP A 48 10.15 9.66 15.34
N ALA A 49 9.03 9.15 14.81
CA ALA A 49 7.75 9.84 14.79
C ALA A 49 6.97 9.71 16.12
N PRO A 50 6.33 10.79 16.60
CA PRO A 50 5.40 10.72 17.73
C PRO A 50 4.30 9.69 17.50
N ILE A 51 3.93 8.95 18.55
CA ILE A 51 2.93 7.88 18.47
C ILE A 51 1.58 8.39 17.95
N GLU A 52 1.17 9.59 18.36
CA GLU A 52 -0.07 10.24 17.92
C GLU A 52 -0.06 10.44 16.40
N LYS A 53 1.05 10.95 15.85
CA LYS A 53 1.21 11.14 14.41
C LYS A 53 1.12 9.83 13.63
N ARG A 54 1.72 8.75 14.14
CA ARG A 54 1.61 7.41 13.53
C ARG A 54 0.17 6.90 13.57
N GLN A 55 -0.52 7.07 14.71
CA GLN A 55 -1.92 6.68 14.86
C GLN A 55 -2.84 7.45 13.92
N ASP A 56 -2.62 8.75 13.75
CA ASP A 56 -3.40 9.59 12.85
C ASP A 56 -3.26 9.15 11.39
N GLU A 57 -2.03 8.92 10.92
CA GLU A 57 -1.78 8.47 9.55
C GLU A 57 -2.33 7.06 9.29
N LEU A 58 -2.17 6.13 10.25
CA LEU A 58 -2.77 4.79 10.14
C LEU A 58 -4.31 4.86 10.15
N THR A 59 -4.89 5.74 10.97
CA THR A 59 -6.34 5.98 11.00
C THR A 59 -6.82 6.56 9.67
N ARG A 60 -6.07 7.49 9.08
CA ARG A 60 -6.36 8.05 7.76
C ARG A 60 -6.37 6.96 6.68
N TRP A 61 -5.38 6.07 6.68
CA TRP A 61 -5.34 4.93 5.76
C TRP A 61 -6.54 4.00 5.96
N ARG A 62 -6.87 3.67 7.20
CA ARG A 62 -8.01 2.81 7.54
C ARG A 62 -9.33 3.40 7.08
N GLN A 63 -9.57 4.68 7.38
CA GLN A 63 -10.76 5.42 6.95
C GLN A 63 -10.83 5.49 5.43
N GLY A 64 -9.69 5.78 4.77
CA GLY A 64 -9.59 5.86 3.32
C GLY A 64 -9.91 4.55 2.62
N ILE A 65 -9.40 3.42 3.11
CA ILE A 65 -9.73 2.09 2.57
C ILE A 65 -11.22 1.76 2.78
N LYS A 66 -11.76 2.11 3.95
CA LYS A 66 -13.15 1.81 4.31
C LYS A 66 -14.14 2.62 3.47
N ASN A 67 -13.97 3.93 3.45
CA ASN A 67 -14.96 4.90 2.98
C ASN A 67 -14.56 5.59 1.65
N GLY A 68 -13.32 5.43 1.21
CA GLY A 68 -12.71 6.23 0.16
C GLY A 68 -11.85 7.36 0.72
N PHE A 69 -10.90 7.82 -0.08
CA PHE A 69 -10.06 8.99 0.22
C PHE A 69 -10.64 10.21 -0.50
N ASP A 70 -10.66 11.37 0.16
CA ASP A 70 -11.19 12.61 -0.43
C ASP A 70 -10.34 13.14 -1.59
N ALA A 71 -9.01 13.07 -1.44
CA ALA A 71 -8.03 13.47 -2.45
C ALA A 71 -6.91 12.42 -2.47
N PRO A 72 -7.15 11.25 -3.09
CA PRO A 72 -6.19 10.15 -3.05
C PRO A 72 -4.93 10.47 -3.84
N ASP A 73 -3.78 10.16 -3.25
CA ASP A 73 -2.52 10.08 -3.98
C ASP A 73 -2.50 8.89 -4.95
N GLU A 74 -1.44 8.78 -5.76
CA GLU A 74 -1.32 7.73 -6.77
C GLU A 74 -1.40 6.31 -6.17
N LEU A 75 -0.73 6.05 -5.04
CA LEU A 75 -0.76 4.74 -4.41
C LEU A 75 -2.15 4.44 -3.83
N GLN A 76 -2.78 5.41 -3.20
CA GLN A 76 -4.14 5.28 -2.66
C GLN A 76 -5.14 4.97 -3.78
N GLN A 77 -5.02 5.62 -4.94
CA GLN A 77 -5.85 5.30 -6.12
C GLN A 77 -5.65 3.87 -6.60
N GLU A 78 -4.40 3.44 -6.73
CA GLU A 78 -4.09 2.07 -7.17
C GLU A 78 -4.59 1.01 -6.16
N VAL A 79 -4.43 1.24 -4.86
CA VAL A 79 -4.95 0.36 -3.80
C VAL A 79 -6.47 0.27 -3.86
N MET A 80 -7.15 1.41 -4.03
CA MET A 80 -8.61 1.45 -4.17
C MET A 80 -9.12 0.70 -5.41
N TYR A 81 -8.32 0.62 -6.47
CA TYR A 81 -8.61 -0.21 -7.64
C TYR A 81 -8.44 -1.72 -7.38
N LEU A 82 -7.45 -2.11 -6.58
CA LEU A 82 -7.19 -3.53 -6.27
C LEU A 82 -8.28 -4.18 -5.42
N ILE A 83 -8.81 -3.45 -4.44
CA ILE A 83 -9.78 -4.00 -3.47
C ILE A 83 -10.98 -4.68 -4.17
N PRO A 84 -11.73 -3.99 -5.06
CA PRO A 84 -12.84 -4.63 -5.76
C PRO A 84 -12.39 -5.65 -6.82
N ARG A 85 -11.22 -5.48 -7.45
CA ARG A 85 -10.71 -6.40 -8.48
C ARG A 85 -10.43 -7.80 -7.94
N TYR A 86 -10.01 -7.89 -6.69
CA TYR A 86 -9.66 -9.16 -6.03
C TYR A 86 -10.61 -9.53 -4.89
N SER A 87 -11.71 -8.81 -4.71
CA SER A 87 -12.67 -9.01 -3.62
C SER A 87 -11.98 -9.05 -2.24
N ILE A 88 -10.98 -8.18 -2.04
CA ILE A 88 -10.19 -8.17 -0.80
C ILE A 88 -11.10 -7.70 0.35
N PRO A 89 -11.27 -8.49 1.42
CA PRO A 89 -12.06 -8.07 2.55
C PRO A 89 -11.39 -6.88 3.25
N LYS A 90 -12.17 -5.84 3.54
CA LYS A 90 -11.69 -4.62 4.22
C LYS A 90 -11.49 -4.82 5.74
N GLN A 91 -11.59 -6.04 6.26
CA GLN A 91 -11.45 -6.38 7.68
C GLN A 91 -10.41 -7.51 7.83
N PRO A 92 -9.54 -7.46 8.86
CA PRO A 92 -9.66 -6.70 10.10
C PRO A 92 -8.72 -5.48 10.20
N PHE A 93 -8.45 -4.78 9.09
CA PHE A 93 -7.63 -3.56 9.11
C PHE A 93 -8.30 -2.40 9.86
#